data_AF-A0A2D7G2T7-F1
#
_entry.id   AF-A0A2D7G2T7-F1
#
_cell.length_a   1.000
_cell.length_b   1.000
_cell.length_c   1.000
_cell.angle_alpha   90.00
_cell.angle_beta   90.00
_cell.angle_gamma   90.00
#
_symmetry.space_group_name_H-M   'P 1'
#
loop_
_entity.id
_entity.type
_entity.pdbx_description
1 polymer ?
#
loop_
_entity_poly.entity_id
_entity_poly.type
_entity_poly.pdbx_seq_one_letter_code
_entity_poly.pdbx_strand_id
1 'polypeptide(L)'
;MRWLGSGWPLRLLVLALLVVVFAVGVVLVAHQTRALYGRLQVEEHVGDNLDSEYERLLLEQSAWAGYHRIDQLAREELHMQSPNQGSLVLMRRSPRVVQTASVPGEQQ
;
A
#
# COMPACT_ATOMS: atom_id res chain seq x y z
N MET A 1 -0.93 -70.93 -11.85
CA MET A 1 -0.37 -69.57 -11.94
C MET A 1 1.05 -69.58 -11.36
N ARG A 2 2.05 -69.97 -12.17
CA ARG A 2 3.46 -70.19 -11.75
C ARG A 2 4.36 -69.01 -12.16
N TRP A 3 3.98 -67.78 -11.81
CA TRP A 3 4.85 -66.60 -12.02
C TRP A 3 5.78 -66.30 -10.82
N LEU A 4 5.84 -67.20 -9.83
CA LEU A 4 6.61 -67.05 -8.59
C LEU A 4 8.15 -67.19 -8.73
N GLY A 5 8.66 -67.49 -9.93
CA GLY A 5 10.11 -67.55 -10.20
C GLY A 5 10.72 -66.23 -10.67
N SER A 6 9.91 -65.20 -10.90
CA SER A 6 10.40 -63.90 -11.36
C SER A 6 10.60 -62.98 -10.17
N GLY A 7 11.78 -62.38 -10.00
CA GLY A 7 12.09 -61.39 -8.95
C GLY A 7 11.30 -60.07 -9.04
N TRP A 8 10.26 -60.04 -9.86
CA TRP A 8 9.32 -58.94 -10.04
C TRP A 8 8.62 -58.46 -8.75
N PRO A 9 8.11 -59.32 -7.84
CA PRO A 9 7.42 -58.82 -6.64
C PRO A 9 8.40 -58.10 -5.71
N LEU A 10 9.66 -58.53 -5.66
CA LEU A 10 10.71 -57.82 -4.92
C LEU A 10 10.96 -56.44 -5.53
N ARG A 11 11.01 -56.34 -6.87
CA ARG A 11 11.16 -55.06 -7.57
C ARG A 11 9.99 -54.11 -7.29
N LEU A 12 8.75 -54.63 -7.27
CA LEU A 12 7.57 -53.85 -6.93
C LEU A 12 7.61 -53.34 -5.49
N LEU A 13 8.04 -54.18 -4.55
CA LEU A 13 8.14 -53.81 -3.14
C LEU A 13 9.19 -52.71 -2.94
N VAL A 14 10.36 -52.84 -3.58
CA VAL A 14 11.40 -51.79 -3.56
C VAL A 14 10.87 -50.49 -4.16
N LEU A 15 10.17 -50.55 -5.30
CA LEU A 15 9.59 -49.36 -5.92
C LEU A 15 8.55 -48.68 -5.01
N ALA A 16 7.66 -49.46 -4.39
CA ALA A 16 6.67 -48.94 -3.45
C ALA A 16 7.33 -48.23 -2.25
N LEU A 17 8.38 -48.85 -1.70
CA LEU A 17 9.13 -48.26 -0.58
C LEU A 17 9.82 -46.95 -1.01
N LEU A 18 10.38 -46.90 -2.21
CA LEU A 18 11.03 -45.72 -2.76
C LEU A 18 10.04 -44.57 -2.96
N VAL A 19 8.83 -44.87 -3.44
CA VAL A 19 7.74 -43.88 -3.57
C VAL A 19 7.31 -43.35 -2.21
N VAL A 20 7.18 -44.21 -1.19
CA VAL A 20 6.82 -43.77 0.18
C VAL A 20 7.89 -42.84 0.75
N VAL A 21 9.17 -43.20 0.62
CA VAL A 21 10.28 -42.35 1.07
C VAL A 21 10.27 -41.01 0.34
N PHE A 22 10.01 -41.01 -0.97
CA PHE A 22 9.90 -39.79 -1.75
C PHE A 22 8.72 -38.91 -1.29
N ALA A 23 7.56 -39.50 -1.06
CA ALA A 23 6.38 -38.78 -0.58
C ALA A 23 6.64 -38.11 0.79
N VAL A 24 7.27 -38.83 1.74
CA VAL A 24 7.66 -38.26 3.03
C VAL A 24 8.68 -37.14 2.85
N GLY A 25 9.67 -37.32 1.97
CA GLY A 25 10.65 -36.29 1.63
C GLY A 25 10.00 -35.00 1.12
N VAL A 26 9.06 -35.12 0.18
CA VAL A 26 8.31 -33.96 -0.36
C VAL A 26 7.53 -33.25 0.74
N VAL A 27 6.85 -33.99 1.63
CA VAL A 27 6.10 -33.41 2.76
C VAL A 27 7.02 -32.66 3.72
N LEU A 28 8.17 -33.24 4.06
CA LEU A 28 9.16 -32.58 4.92
C LEU A 28 9.70 -31.29 4.29
N VAL A 29 10.02 -31.31 2.99
CA VAL A 29 10.46 -30.12 2.27
C VAL A 29 9.35 -29.07 2.27
N ALA A 30 8.10 -29.43 1.96
CA ALA A 30 6.98 -28.49 1.97
C ALA A 30 6.75 -27.83 3.35
N HIS A 31 6.89 -28.61 4.44
CA HIS A 31 6.83 -28.08 5.81
C HIS A 31 7.98 -27.11 6.10
N GLN A 32 9.21 -27.45 5.71
CA GLN A 32 10.36 -26.56 5.88
C GLN A 32 10.23 -25.29 5.05
N THR A 33 9.74 -25.40 3.81
CA THR A 33 9.47 -24.27 2.93
C THR A 33 8.51 -23.31 3.61
N ARG A 34 7.38 -23.79 4.14
CA ARG A 34 6.41 -22.93 4.84
C ARG A 34 6.99 -22.23 6.07
N ALA A 35 7.89 -22.89 6.82
CA ALA A 35 8.59 -22.29 7.95
C ALA A 35 9.67 -21.25 7.53
N LEU A 36 10.42 -21.51 6.46
CA LEU A 36 11.40 -20.58 5.90
C LEU A 36 10.74 -19.32 5.36
N TYR A 37 9.61 -19.47 4.65
CA TYR A 37 8.83 -18.33 4.16
C TYR A 37 8.33 -17.44 5.30
N GLY A 38 7.95 -18.01 6.44
CA GLY A 38 7.55 -17.22 7.61
C GLY A 38 8.68 -16.33 8.15
N ARG A 39 9.94 -16.78 8.09
CA ARG A 39 11.08 -15.94 8.50
C ARG A 39 11.38 -14.83 7.51
N LEU A 40 11.21 -15.11 6.21
CA LEU A 40 11.39 -14.11 5.16
C LEU A 40 10.32 -13.00 5.25
N GLN A 41 9.07 -13.38 5.52
CA GLN A 41 7.95 -12.45 5.69
C GLN A 41 8.14 -11.47 6.85
N VAL A 42 8.83 -11.89 7.93
CA VAL A 42 9.08 -10.98 9.07
C VAL A 42 10.03 -9.84 8.67
N GLU A 43 11.07 -10.13 7.90
CA GLU A 43 12.00 -9.10 7.42
C GLU A 43 11.33 -8.20 6.36
N GLU A 44 10.52 -8.77 5.47
CA GLU A 44 9.72 -8.01 4.50
C GLU A 44 8.74 -7.06 5.20
N HIS A 45 8.06 -7.50 6.26
CA HIS A 45 7.11 -6.66 6.99
C HIS A 45 7.73 -5.41 7.63
N VAL A 46 9.00 -5.48 8.04
CA VAL A 46 9.71 -4.30 8.55
C VAL A 46 9.94 -3.30 7.41
N GLY A 47 10.31 -3.80 6.24
CA GLY A 47 10.46 -2.99 5.02
C GLY A 47 9.13 -2.34 4.61
N ASP A 48 8.04 -3.10 4.56
CA ASP A 48 6.70 -2.61 4.18
C ASP A 48 6.25 -1.46 5.10
N ASN A 49 6.48 -1.59 6.41
CA ASN A 49 6.11 -0.54 7.35
C ASN A 49 6.91 0.75 7.11
N LEU A 50 8.23 0.62 6.87
CA LEU A 50 9.08 1.77 6.54
C LEU A 50 8.65 2.47 5.25
N ASP A 51 8.30 1.72 4.21
CA ASP A 51 7.84 2.27 2.94
C ASP A 51 6.54 3.06 3.13
N SER A 52 5.60 2.54 3.92
CA SER A 52 4.35 3.25 4.23
C SER A 52 4.58 4.58 4.98
N GLU A 53 5.53 4.61 5.91
CA GLU A 53 5.92 5.82 6.63
C GLU A 53 6.60 6.83 5.70
N TYR A 54 7.44 6.34 4.78
CA TYR A 54 8.11 7.18 3.79
C TYR A 54 7.12 7.78 2.79
N GLU A 55 6.17 7.02 2.28
CA GLU A 55 5.09 7.54 1.41
C GLU A 55 4.31 8.64 2.11
N ARG A 56 3.97 8.43 3.39
CA ARG A 56 3.28 9.45 4.19
C ARG A 56 4.14 10.71 4.35
N LEU A 57 5.42 10.56 4.65
CA LEU A 57 6.34 11.69 4.76
C LEU A 57 6.46 12.46 3.43
N LEU A 58 6.49 11.74 2.31
CA LEU A 58 6.56 12.34 0.98
C LEU A 58 5.30 13.13 0.64
N LEU A 59 4.12 12.61 1.01
CA LEU A 59 2.86 13.33 0.91
C LEU A 59 2.88 14.60 1.77
N GLU A 60 3.36 14.50 3.01
CA GLU A 60 3.54 15.66 3.89
C GLU A 60 4.49 16.69 3.25
N GLN A 61 5.63 16.27 2.71
CA GLN A 61 6.58 17.18 2.07
C GLN A 61 6.03 17.80 0.77
N SER A 62 5.30 17.03 -0.05
CA SER A 62 4.68 17.54 -1.28
C SER A 62 3.64 18.62 -1.00
N ALA A 63 2.87 18.48 0.08
CA ALA A 63 1.93 19.49 0.52
C ALA A 63 2.63 20.80 0.90
N TRP A 64 3.81 20.73 1.53
CA TRP A 64 4.59 21.91 1.93
C TRP A 64 5.38 22.54 0.78
N ALA A 65 5.86 21.72 -0.16
CA ALA A 65 6.58 22.19 -1.36
C ALA A 65 5.70 23.06 -2.25
N GLY A 66 4.41 22.74 -2.36
CA GLY A 66 3.43 23.58 -3.04
C GLY A 66 3.35 24.98 -2.46
N TYR A 67 3.27 25.11 -1.13
CA TYR A 67 3.20 26.41 -0.45
C TYR A 67 4.43 27.29 -0.70
N HIS A 68 5.64 26.72 -0.64
CA HIS A 68 6.86 27.50 -0.86
C HIS A 68 6.93 28.07 -2.29
N ARG A 69 6.51 27.29 -3.29
CA ARG A 69 6.47 27.75 -4.68
C ARG A 69 5.38 28.80 -4.92
N ILE A 70 4.21 28.65 -4.31
CA ILE A 70 3.12 29.64 -4.38
C ILE A 70 3.55 30.97 -3.73
N ASP A 71 4.25 30.90 -2.61
CA ASP A 71 4.75 32.06 -1.89
C ASP A 71 5.83 32.82 -2.68
N GLN A 72 6.77 32.11 -3.33
CA GLN A 72 7.71 32.75 -4.25
C GLN A 72 7.00 33.42 -5.43
N LEU A 73 6.06 32.73 -6.09
CA LEU A 73 5.27 33.32 -7.18
C LEU A 73 4.50 34.57 -6.73
N ALA A 74 3.92 34.55 -5.53
CA ALA A 74 3.19 35.69 -4.98
C ALA A 74 4.09 36.90 -4.69
N ARG A 75 5.33 36.67 -4.22
CA ARG A 75 6.31 37.74 -3.99
C ARG A 75 6.88 38.27 -5.30
N GLU A 76 7.18 37.41 -6.25
CA GLU A 76 7.88 37.76 -7.50
C GLU A 76 6.94 38.33 -8.57
N GLU A 77 5.80 37.69 -8.83
CA GLU A 77 4.86 38.14 -9.87
C GLU A 77 3.83 39.14 -9.35
N LEU A 78 3.35 38.94 -8.11
CA LEU A 78 2.31 39.80 -7.51
C LEU A 78 2.87 40.87 -6.55
N HIS A 79 4.19 40.94 -6.36
CA HIS A 79 4.85 41.86 -5.42
C HIS A 79 4.25 41.83 -4.00
N MET A 80 3.67 40.69 -3.59
CA MET A 80 3.04 40.55 -2.27
C MET A 80 4.10 40.57 -1.17
N GLN A 81 3.90 41.43 -0.18
CA GLN A 81 4.74 41.54 1.02
C GLN A 81 3.94 41.10 2.24
N SER A 82 4.63 40.52 3.22
CA SER A 82 3.98 40.09 4.47
C SER A 82 3.41 41.33 5.18
N PRO A 83 2.10 41.36 5.51
CA PRO A 83 1.47 42.54 6.10
C PRO A 83 2.02 42.84 7.50
N ASN A 84 2.29 44.12 7.77
CA ASN A 84 2.66 44.65 9.09
C ASN A 84 1.45 44.55 10.04
N GLN A 85 1.68 44.38 11.35
CA GLN A 85 0.63 44.26 12.37
C GLN A 85 -0.44 45.37 12.35
N GLY A 86 -0.14 46.54 11.75
CA GLY A 86 -1.10 47.64 11.57
C GLY A 86 -2.09 47.49 10.40
N SER A 87 -1.93 46.53 9.48
CA SER A 87 -2.76 46.41 8.27
C SER A 87 -3.67 45.17 8.26
N LEU A 88 -3.86 44.51 9.41
CA LEU A 88 -4.80 43.40 9.54
C LEU A 88 -6.24 43.92 9.63
N VAL A 89 -7.06 43.66 8.61
CA VAL A 89 -8.51 43.93 8.65
C VAL A 89 -9.25 42.63 8.94
N LEU A 90 -9.77 42.49 10.17
CA LEU A 90 -10.64 41.36 10.53
C LEU A 90 -12.06 41.61 10.03
N MET A 91 -12.44 40.98 8.91
CA MET A 91 -13.85 40.92 8.50
C MET A 91 -14.60 39.84 9.27
N ARG A 92 -15.57 40.24 10.11
CA ARG A 92 -16.51 39.33 10.77
C ARG A 92 -17.39 38.65 9.72
N ARG A 93 -17.31 37.32 9.58
CA ARG A 93 -18.19 36.53 8.71
C ARG A 93 -19.64 36.68 9.19
N SER A 94 -20.45 37.42 8.43
CA SER A 94 -21.90 37.47 8.61
C SER A 94 -22.54 36.19 8.04
N PRO A 95 -23.46 35.53 8.76
CA PRO A 95 -24.12 34.33 8.25
C PRO A 95 -25.09 34.77 7.15
N ARG A 96 -24.72 34.54 5.89
CA ARG A 96 -25.60 34.85 4.76
C ARG A 96 -26.72 33.81 4.72
N VAL A 97 -27.92 34.22 5.11
CA VAL A 97 -29.17 33.50 4.83
C VAL A 97 -29.25 33.36 3.30
N VAL A 98 -29.16 32.12 2.81
CA VAL A 98 -29.39 31.79 1.41
C VAL A 98 -30.90 31.98 1.18
N GLN A 99 -31.29 33.20 0.81
CA GLN A 99 -32.61 33.47 0.29
C GLN A 99 -32.62 32.96 -1.15
N THR A 100 -33.14 31.75 -1.33
CA THR A 100 -33.57 31.24 -2.63
C THR A 100 -34.58 32.25 -3.18
N ALA A 101 -34.12 33.13 -4.06
CA ALA A 101 -34.99 34.05 -4.76
C ALA A 101 -36.01 33.21 -5.55
N SER A 102 -37.26 33.30 -5.09
CA SER A 102 -38.45 33.08 -5.90
C SER A 102 -38.24 33.75 -7.26
N VAL A 103 -38.31 32.98 -8.35
CA VAL A 103 -38.32 33.49 -9.73
C VAL A 103 -39.79 33.65 -10.15
N PRO A 104 -40.32 34.88 -10.28
CA PRO A 104 -41.63 35.12 -10.85
C PRO A 104 -41.46 35.76 -12.23
N GLY A 105 -41.69 34.94 -13.26
CA GLY A 105 -42.20 35.34 -14.58
C GLY A 105 -41.31 36.22 -15.45
N GLU A 106 -40.81 35.62 -16.54
CA GLU A 106 -40.97 36.11 -17.93
C GLU A 106 -41.05 34.84 -18.79
N GLN A 107 -42.23 34.34 -19.19
CA GLN A 107 -43.08 34.85 -20.28
C GLN A 107 -42.28 35.09 -21.57
N GLN A 108 -41.94 33.98 -22.25
CA GLN A 108 -42.19 33.79 -23.68
C GLN A 108 -42.32 32.30 -23.99
#